data_AF-A0A7S3BB49-F1
#
_entry.id   AF-A0A7S3BB49-F1
#
_cell.length_a   1.000
_cell.length_b   1.000
_cell.length_c   1.000
_cell.angle_alpha   90.00
_cell.angle_beta   90.00
_cell.angle_gamma   90.00
#
_symmetry.space_group_name_H-M   'P 1'
#
loop_
_entity.id
_entity.type
_entity.pdbx_description
1 polymer ?
#
loop_
_entity_poly.entity_id
_entity_poly.type
_entity_poly.pdbx_seq_one_letter_code
_entity_poly.pdbx_strand_id
1 'polypeptide(L)'
;LGIKMIAGSFALAFRPMTILAVVTGVLTVLFSSVIWMIESPESAMVTESLLSAAGRGRSSPFSRSLQDICFGTIPASAWWVVTTMTTVGYGDCAPITSLGKLVGVFVQFGGILILAMPITVLGNAFSTMTEMYEEDFAKFSMQDYDGDGVIDEEELRDYVRTKRREGVLRKDVDTSITALFAKYDPNKNGVIEQEEWIRLQSDIVIEKKDPIGEVKLLVMKAESQDLERDAAIASLRADVD
;
A
#
# COMPACT_ATOMS: atom_id res chain seq x y z
N LEU A 1 -13.89 13.88 -12.19
CA LEU A 1 -12.44 13.61 -12.27
C LEU A 1 -11.80 13.30 -10.92
N GLY A 2 -11.73 14.24 -9.97
CA GLY A 2 -10.97 14.06 -8.70
C GLY A 2 -11.38 12.87 -7.82
N ILE A 3 -12.69 12.59 -7.67
CA ILE A 3 -13.17 11.45 -6.85
C ILE A 3 -12.76 10.09 -7.46
N LYS A 4 -12.77 9.97 -8.79
CA LYS A 4 -12.36 8.73 -9.48
C LYS A 4 -10.85 8.50 -9.33
N MET A 5 -10.06 9.57 -9.43
CA MET A 5 -8.61 9.51 -9.23
C MET A 5 -8.27 9.05 -7.81
N ILE A 6 -8.90 9.65 -6.79
CA ILE A 6 -8.72 9.23 -5.40
C ILE A 6 -9.13 7.77 -5.22
N ALA A 7 -10.33 7.38 -5.67
CA ALA A 7 -10.80 6.01 -5.53
C ALA A 7 -9.88 4.98 -6.20
N GLY A 8 -9.34 5.28 -7.38
CA GLY A 8 -8.41 4.42 -8.08
C GLY A 8 -7.04 4.32 -7.41
N SER A 9 -6.49 5.42 -6.89
CA SER A 9 -5.24 5.40 -6.11
C SER A 9 -5.36 4.52 -4.87
N PHE A 10 -6.48 4.61 -4.16
CA PHE A 10 -6.76 3.76 -3.00
C PHE A 10 -6.94 2.28 -3.39
N ALA A 11 -7.59 1.99 -4.51
CA ALA A 11 -7.74 0.64 -5.01
C ALA A 11 -6.39 0.00 -5.39
N LEU A 12 -5.48 0.77 -6.01
CA LEU A 12 -4.13 0.33 -6.36
C LEU A 12 -3.29 0.06 -5.09
N ALA A 13 -3.41 0.93 -4.09
CA ALA A 13 -2.72 0.80 -2.80
C ALA A 13 -3.26 -0.33 -1.91
N PHE A 14 -4.45 -0.87 -2.20
CA PHE A 14 -5.13 -1.82 -1.31
C PHE A 14 -4.32 -3.10 -1.06
N ARG A 15 -3.79 -3.73 -2.11
CA ARG A 15 -3.03 -5.00 -2.01
C ARG A 15 -1.76 -4.88 -1.16
N PRO A 16 -0.86 -3.91 -1.37
CA PRO A 16 0.29 -3.74 -0.51
C PRO A 16 -0.10 -3.32 0.93
N MET A 17 -1.16 -2.52 1.10
CA MET A 17 -1.62 -2.11 2.43
C MET A 17 -2.19 -3.27 3.25
N THR A 18 -2.86 -4.24 2.65
CA THR A 18 -3.36 -5.41 3.39
C THR A 18 -2.22 -6.30 3.90
N ILE A 19 -1.16 -6.50 3.10
CA ILE A 19 0.04 -7.22 3.52
C ILE A 19 0.68 -6.50 4.72
N LEU A 20 0.84 -5.19 4.62
CA LEU A 20 1.37 -4.38 5.71
C LEU A 20 0.51 -4.46 6.97
N ALA A 21 -0.82 -4.42 6.84
CA ALA A 21 -1.72 -4.55 7.99
C ALA A 21 -1.56 -5.91 8.69
N VAL A 22 -1.43 -7.00 7.93
CA VAL A 22 -1.15 -8.34 8.48
C VAL A 22 0.20 -8.37 9.19
N VAL A 23 1.26 -7.85 8.56
CA VAL A 23 2.60 -7.78 9.18
C VAL A 23 2.58 -6.97 10.47
N THR A 24 1.90 -5.82 10.47
CA THR A 24 1.74 -4.96 11.65
C THR A 24 1.00 -5.69 12.76
N GLY A 25 -0.06 -6.44 12.43
CA GLY A 25 -0.80 -7.25 13.39
C GLY A 25 0.06 -8.36 14.01
N VAL A 26 0.84 -9.07 13.19
CA VAL A 26 1.76 -10.12 13.67
C VAL A 26 2.84 -9.54 14.58
N LEU A 27 3.47 -8.43 14.17
CA LEU A 27 4.49 -7.76 14.99
C LEU A 27 3.90 -7.21 16.28
N THR A 28 2.68 -6.68 16.25
CA THR A 28 1.98 -6.23 17.45
C THR A 28 1.83 -7.39 18.43
N VAL A 29 1.30 -8.53 17.98
CA VAL A 29 1.13 -9.72 18.83
C VAL A 29 2.47 -10.20 19.39
N LEU A 30 3.51 -10.27 18.54
CA LEU A 30 4.84 -10.71 18.95
C LEU A 30 5.44 -9.81 20.03
N PHE A 31 5.45 -8.49 19.82
CA PHE A 31 5.97 -7.54 20.81
C PHE A 31 5.11 -7.53 22.08
N SER A 32 3.80 -7.71 21.96
CA SER A 32 2.88 -7.80 23.11
C SER A 32 3.17 -9.02 23.98
N SER A 33 3.46 -10.17 23.36
CA SER A 33 3.83 -11.38 24.08
C SER A 33 5.17 -11.21 24.80
N VAL A 34 6.17 -10.62 24.13
CA VAL A 34 7.50 -10.38 24.71
C VAL A 34 7.42 -9.39 25.87
N ILE A 35 6.72 -8.26 25.69
CA ILE A 35 6.62 -7.25 26.74
C ILE A 35 5.81 -7.78 27.93
N TRP A 36 4.74 -8.54 27.69
CA TRP A 36 3.98 -9.19 28.75
C TRP A 36 4.86 -10.18 29.55
N MET A 37 5.70 -10.97 28.88
CA MET A 37 6.60 -11.90 29.57
C MET A 37 7.59 -11.19 30.50
N ILE A 38 8.04 -9.99 30.12
CA ILE A 38 9.04 -9.20 30.87
C ILE A 38 8.40 -8.33 31.95
N GLU A 39 7.25 -7.73 31.68
CA GLU A 39 6.60 -6.70 32.49
C GLU A 39 5.35 -7.21 33.22
N SER A 40 4.99 -8.49 33.06
CA SER A 40 3.84 -9.05 33.78
C SER A 40 4.02 -8.88 35.29
N PRO A 41 2.93 -8.66 36.04
CA PRO A 41 2.98 -8.47 37.49
C PRO A 41 3.60 -9.64 38.26
N GLU A 42 3.58 -10.84 37.65
CA GLU A 42 4.14 -12.08 38.20
C GLU A 42 5.61 -12.31 37.78
N SER A 43 6.15 -11.48 36.88
CA SER A 43 7.51 -11.63 36.38
C SER A 43 8.54 -11.39 37.49
N ALA A 44 9.56 -12.26 37.53
CA ALA A 44 10.66 -12.12 38.49
C ALA A 44 11.51 -10.86 38.26
N MET A 45 11.44 -10.26 37.06
CA MET A 45 12.18 -9.06 36.70
C MET A 45 11.56 -7.78 37.29
N VAL A 46 10.26 -7.77 37.54
CA VAL A 46 9.56 -6.63 38.15
C VAL A 46 9.75 -6.69 39.68
N THR A 47 10.78 -6.01 40.16
CA THR A 47 11.09 -5.95 41.61
C THR A 47 10.38 -4.78 42.29
N GLU A 48 10.03 -4.92 43.57
CA GLU A 48 9.45 -3.84 44.40
C GLU A 48 10.31 -2.56 44.42
N SER A 49 11.64 -2.69 44.31
CA SER A 49 12.55 -1.56 44.19
C SER A 49 12.38 -0.80 42.87
N LEU A 50 12.16 -1.51 41.77
CA LEU A 50 11.88 -0.91 40.46
C LEU A 50 10.51 -0.27 40.41
N LEU A 51 9.50 -0.93 40.99
CA LEU A 51 8.17 -0.35 41.17
C LEU A 51 8.27 0.93 42.00
N SER A 52 8.99 0.91 43.12
CA SER A 52 9.20 2.11 43.95
C SER A 52 9.95 3.21 43.20
N ALA A 53 11.00 2.88 42.45
CA ALA A 53 11.77 3.84 41.66
C ALA A 53 10.93 4.47 40.53
N ALA A 54 9.97 3.72 39.97
CA ALA A 54 9.03 4.20 38.97
C ALA A 54 7.81 4.95 39.55
N GLY A 55 7.79 5.21 40.87
CA GLY A 55 6.61 5.80 41.55
C GLY A 55 5.40 4.84 41.64
N ARG A 56 5.60 3.56 41.30
CA ARG A 56 4.61 2.49 41.32
C ARG A 56 4.64 1.62 42.60
N GLY A 57 5.33 2.07 43.65
CA GLY A 57 5.56 1.31 44.89
C GLY A 57 4.34 1.21 45.84
N ARG A 58 4.48 0.36 46.87
CA ARG A 58 3.45 -0.01 47.88
C ARG A 58 2.82 1.15 48.67
N SER A 59 3.39 2.35 48.62
CA SER A 59 2.88 3.54 49.31
C SER A 59 1.59 4.11 48.70
N SER A 60 1.20 3.66 47.50
CA SER A 60 -0.10 3.95 46.91
C SER A 60 -0.71 2.64 46.36
N PRO A 61 -1.88 2.17 46.84
CA PRO A 61 -2.54 0.98 46.30
C PRO A 61 -2.93 1.14 44.82
N PHE A 62 -3.10 2.38 44.35
CA PHE A 62 -3.37 2.75 42.96
C PHE A 62 -2.17 2.50 42.02
N SER A 63 -0.96 2.63 42.54
CA SER A 63 0.28 2.53 41.77
C SER A 63 0.59 1.11 41.29
N ARG A 64 0.25 0.07 42.08
CA ARG A 64 0.40 -1.34 41.67
C ARG A 64 -0.66 -1.75 40.65
N SER A 65 -1.89 -1.23 40.80
CA SER A 65 -2.96 -1.48 39.82
C SER A 65 -2.62 -0.98 38.43
N LEU A 66 -1.78 0.06 38.27
CA LEU A 66 -1.33 0.51 36.95
C LEU A 66 -0.50 -0.54 36.22
N GLN A 67 0.40 -1.26 36.89
CA GLN A 67 1.16 -2.35 36.24
C GLN A 67 0.22 -3.48 35.80
N ASP A 68 -0.75 -3.83 36.66
CA ASP A 68 -1.76 -4.86 36.35
C ASP A 68 -2.68 -4.45 35.19
N ILE A 69 -3.09 -3.17 35.14
CA ILE A 69 -3.93 -2.63 34.06
C ILE A 69 -3.16 -2.59 32.74
N CYS A 70 -1.89 -2.16 32.75
CA CYS A 70 -1.09 -1.98 31.54
C CYS A 70 -0.52 -3.29 30.99
N PHE A 71 -0.04 -4.19 31.86
CA PHE A 71 0.75 -5.37 31.48
C PHE A 71 0.25 -6.66 32.12
N GLY A 72 -0.94 -6.68 32.74
CA GLY A 72 -1.52 -7.89 33.34
C GLY A 72 -1.96 -8.93 32.31
N THR A 73 -2.29 -8.51 31.08
CA THR A 73 -2.71 -9.41 29.99
C THR A 73 -2.02 -9.06 28.67
N ILE A 74 -1.95 -10.03 27.76
CA ILE A 74 -1.39 -9.81 26.41
C ILE A 74 -2.16 -8.72 25.65
N PRO A 75 -3.52 -8.68 25.64
CA PRO A 75 -4.24 -7.60 24.98
C PRO A 75 -4.01 -6.21 25.59
N ALA A 76 -3.85 -6.11 26.92
CA ALA A 76 -3.49 -4.85 27.57
C ALA A 76 -2.09 -4.38 27.14
N SER A 77 -1.15 -5.32 27.05
CA SER A 77 0.19 -5.06 26.53
C SER A 77 0.16 -4.63 25.05
N ALA A 78 -0.76 -5.19 24.27
CA ALA A 78 -0.96 -4.83 22.87
C ALA A 78 -1.42 -3.39 22.68
N TRP A 79 -2.23 -2.84 23.58
CA TRP A 79 -2.58 -1.43 23.57
C TRP A 79 -1.32 -0.54 23.70
N TRP A 80 -0.42 -0.88 24.63
CA TRP A 80 0.84 -0.16 24.79
C TRP A 80 1.73 -0.29 23.55
N VAL A 81 1.83 -1.49 22.96
CA VAL A 81 2.61 -1.72 21.73
C VAL A 81 2.03 -0.90 20.57
N VAL A 82 0.71 -0.91 20.35
CA VAL A 82 0.06 -0.16 19.26
C VAL A 82 0.30 1.35 19.42
N THR A 83 0.10 1.90 20.61
CA THR A 83 0.27 3.34 20.88
C THR A 83 1.75 3.77 20.79
N THR A 84 2.68 2.89 21.11
CA THR A 84 4.13 3.12 20.98
C THR A 84 4.57 3.01 19.51
N MET A 85 4.15 1.97 18.78
CA MET A 85 4.46 1.80 17.34
C MET A 85 3.90 2.94 16.50
N THR A 86 2.74 3.47 16.87
CA THR A 86 2.14 4.65 16.20
C THR A 86 2.74 5.97 16.66
N THR A 87 3.73 5.95 17.56
CA THR A 87 4.41 7.12 18.14
C THR A 87 3.50 8.08 18.91
N VAL A 88 2.28 7.65 19.25
CA VAL A 88 1.32 8.45 20.02
C VAL A 88 1.76 8.56 21.48
N GLY A 89 2.08 7.43 22.11
CA GLY A 89 2.68 7.37 23.45
C GLY A 89 1.97 8.20 24.52
N TYR A 90 0.77 7.81 24.94
CA TYR A 90 -0.03 8.54 25.95
C TYR A 90 0.67 8.73 27.31
N GLY A 91 1.66 7.88 27.63
CA GLY A 91 2.45 7.98 28.87
C GLY A 91 1.75 7.42 30.11
N ASP A 92 0.57 6.84 29.94
CA ASP A 92 -0.19 6.08 30.95
C ASP A 92 0.52 4.76 31.32
N CYS A 93 1.01 4.06 30.30
CA CYS A 93 1.70 2.79 30.42
C CYS A 93 3.11 2.91 29.84
N ALA A 94 4.10 2.35 30.54
CA ALA A 94 5.48 2.27 30.10
C ALA A 94 6.20 1.12 30.81
N PRO A 95 7.11 0.39 30.13
CA PRO A 95 7.92 -0.64 30.74
C PRO A 95 8.89 -0.05 31.76
N ILE A 96 8.97 -0.68 32.92
CA ILE A 96 9.82 -0.21 34.02
C ILE A 96 11.16 -0.94 34.04
N THR A 97 11.23 -2.16 33.49
CA THR A 97 12.46 -2.95 33.43
C THR A 97 13.41 -2.45 32.35
N SER A 98 14.73 -2.62 32.56
CA SER A 98 15.73 -2.25 31.57
C SER A 98 15.57 -3.03 30.25
N LEU A 99 15.18 -4.30 30.33
CA LEU A 99 14.94 -5.14 29.17
C LEU A 99 13.66 -4.73 28.43
N GLY A 100 12.58 -4.41 29.15
CA GLY A 100 11.35 -3.88 28.57
C GLY A 100 11.56 -2.55 27.86
N LYS A 101 12.41 -1.68 28.42
CA LYS A 101 12.82 -0.43 27.75
C LYS A 101 13.61 -0.69 26.47
N LEU A 102 14.51 -1.68 26.46
CA LEU A 102 15.24 -2.08 25.25
C LEU A 102 14.29 -2.60 24.16
N VAL A 103 13.33 -3.44 24.53
CA VAL A 103 12.26 -3.89 23.62
C VAL A 103 11.45 -2.70 23.11
N GLY A 104 11.13 -1.73 23.98
CA GLY A 104 10.45 -0.50 23.59
C GLY A 104 11.19 0.32 22.53
N VAL A 105 12.52 0.34 22.55
CA VAL A 105 13.33 0.98 21.50
C VAL A 105 13.10 0.28 20.15
N PHE A 106 13.12 -1.05 20.11
CA PHE A 106 12.84 -1.80 18.88
C PHE A 106 11.40 -1.60 18.40
N VAL A 107 10.42 -1.55 19.31
CA VAL A 107 9.01 -1.27 19.00
C VAL A 107 8.86 0.12 18.36
N GLN A 108 9.56 1.14 18.88
CA GLN A 108 9.54 2.50 18.34
C GLN A 108 10.12 2.56 16.92
N PHE A 109 11.31 1.97 16.70
CA PHE A 109 11.94 1.94 15.37
C PHE A 109 11.11 1.13 14.37
N GLY A 110 10.59 -0.03 14.78
CA GLY A 110 9.70 -0.84 13.94
C GLY A 110 8.44 -0.09 13.56
N GLY A 111 7.86 0.69 14.48
CA GLY A 111 6.72 1.56 14.23
C GLY A 111 6.97 2.61 13.15
N ILE A 112 8.10 3.32 13.24
CA ILE A 112 8.49 4.34 12.24
C ILE A 112 8.63 3.71 10.84
N LEU A 113 9.28 2.54 10.74
CA LEU A 113 9.44 1.82 9.47
C LEU A 113 8.09 1.40 8.88
N ILE A 114 7.17 0.93 9.73
CA ILE A 114 5.81 0.56 9.32
C ILE A 114 5.02 1.78 8.84
N LEU A 115 5.11 2.92 9.52
CA LEU A 115 4.39 4.15 9.15
C LEU A 115 4.91 4.79 7.86
N ALA A 116 6.18 4.56 7.49
CA ALA A 116 6.75 5.07 6.24
C ALA A 116 6.17 4.39 4.99
N MET A 117 5.79 3.12 5.08
CA MET A 117 5.32 2.35 3.93
C MET A 117 3.96 2.81 3.37
N PRO A 118 2.89 3.05 4.17
CA PRO A 118 1.61 3.56 3.68
C PRO A 118 1.76 4.89 2.94
N ILE A 119 2.57 5.80 3.48
CA ILE A 119 2.81 7.11 2.88
C ILE A 119 3.43 6.95 1.49
N THR A 120 4.47 6.10 1.39
CA THR A 120 5.17 5.82 0.14
C THR A 120 4.26 5.13 -0.88
N VAL A 121 3.53 4.09 -0.46
CA VAL A 121 2.62 3.32 -1.31
C VAL A 121 1.49 4.21 -1.85
N LEU A 122 0.87 5.03 -0.99
CA LEU A 122 -0.17 5.95 -1.41
C LEU A 122 0.39 7.02 -2.36
N GLY A 123 1.56 7.60 -2.06
CA GLY A 123 2.23 8.57 -2.93
C GLY A 123 2.48 8.01 -4.33
N ASN A 124 3.05 6.81 -4.42
CA ASN A 124 3.29 6.14 -5.70
C ASN A 124 2.00 5.81 -6.43
N ALA A 125 0.95 5.41 -5.71
CA ALA A 125 -0.35 5.13 -6.32
C ALA A 125 -1.00 6.39 -6.91
N PHE A 126 -0.86 7.54 -6.23
CA PHE A 126 -1.30 8.82 -6.78
C PHE A 126 -0.50 9.23 -8.02
N SER A 127 0.84 9.14 -7.98
CA SER A 127 1.68 9.44 -9.15
C SER A 127 1.28 8.60 -10.35
N THR A 128 1.15 7.29 -10.13
CA THR A 128 0.75 6.34 -11.20
C THR A 128 -0.61 6.69 -11.79
N MET A 129 -1.61 7.01 -10.94
CA MET A 129 -2.93 7.39 -11.44
C MET A 129 -2.88 8.70 -12.21
N THR A 130 -2.13 9.71 -11.74
CA THR A 130 -1.97 10.98 -12.45
C THR A 130 -1.31 10.77 -13.82
N GLU A 131 -0.23 10.00 -13.88
CA GLU A 131 0.44 9.63 -15.14
C GLU A 131 -0.52 8.94 -16.12
N MET A 132 -1.33 7.99 -15.63
CA MET A 132 -2.36 7.32 -16.46
C MET A 132 -3.39 8.31 -17.00
N TYR A 133 -3.88 9.24 -16.19
CA TYR A 133 -4.83 10.27 -16.64
C TYR A 133 -4.21 11.21 -17.68
N GLU A 134 -2.95 11.60 -17.49
CA GLU A 134 -2.22 12.43 -18.45
C GLU A 134 -2.00 11.71 -19.78
N GLU A 135 -1.65 10.41 -19.75
CA GLU A 135 -1.54 9.60 -20.96
C GLU A 135 -2.87 9.44 -21.70
N ASP A 136 -3.97 9.18 -20.96
CA ASP A 136 -5.30 9.03 -21.54
C ASP A 136 -5.78 10.35 -22.18
N PHE A 137 -5.50 11.48 -21.53
CA PHE A 137 -5.75 12.80 -22.10
C PHE A 137 -4.88 13.06 -23.34
N ALA A 138 -3.59 12.75 -23.29
CA ALA A 138 -2.70 12.93 -24.44
C ALA A 138 -3.13 12.08 -25.65
N LYS A 139 -3.56 10.82 -25.43
CA LYS A 139 -4.08 9.95 -26.50
C LYS A 139 -5.37 10.50 -27.10
N PHE A 140 -6.26 11.05 -26.27
CA PHE A 140 -7.48 11.72 -26.70
C PHE A 140 -7.16 12.96 -27.55
N SER A 141 -6.32 13.86 -27.05
CA SER A 141 -5.91 15.08 -27.77
C SER A 141 -5.09 14.83 -29.04
N MET A 142 -4.56 13.63 -29.26
CA MET A 142 -3.93 13.25 -30.53
C MET A 142 -4.95 12.89 -31.62
N GLN A 143 -6.19 12.56 -31.24
CA GLN A 143 -7.25 12.18 -32.17
C GLN A 143 -8.23 13.31 -32.46
N ASP A 144 -8.39 14.23 -31.50
CA ASP A 144 -9.04 15.52 -31.67
C ASP A 144 -8.13 16.43 -32.52
N TYR A 145 -8.33 16.42 -33.84
CA TYR A 145 -7.48 17.14 -34.79
C TYR A 145 -7.85 18.63 -34.89
N ASP A 146 -9.09 18.98 -34.58
CA ASP A 146 -9.60 20.35 -34.68
C ASP A 146 -9.55 21.11 -33.34
N GLY A 147 -9.32 20.40 -32.23
CA GLY A 147 -9.13 20.92 -30.89
C GLY A 147 -10.44 21.33 -30.20
N ASP A 148 -11.58 20.79 -30.63
CA ASP A 148 -12.89 21.11 -30.07
C ASP A 148 -13.20 20.38 -28.75
N GLY A 149 -12.34 19.44 -28.36
CA GLY A 149 -12.41 18.69 -27.11
C GLY A 149 -13.37 17.50 -27.15
N VAL A 150 -13.84 17.09 -28.33
CA VAL A 150 -14.63 15.87 -28.55
C VAL A 150 -14.03 15.05 -29.69
N ILE A 151 -14.49 13.81 -29.87
CA ILE A 151 -14.12 12.99 -31.03
C ILE A 151 -15.36 12.74 -31.88
N ASP A 152 -15.36 13.25 -33.11
CA ASP A 152 -16.50 13.13 -34.00
C ASP A 152 -16.50 11.81 -34.82
N GLU A 153 -17.49 11.66 -35.70
CA GLU A 153 -17.61 10.46 -36.54
C GLU A 153 -16.44 10.31 -37.53
N GLU A 154 -15.92 11.42 -38.05
CA GLU A 154 -14.86 11.44 -39.05
C GLU A 154 -13.51 11.06 -38.41
N GLU A 155 -13.21 11.64 -37.25
CA GLU A 155 -12.01 11.35 -36.47
C GLU A 155 -12.00 9.91 -35.97
N LEU A 156 -13.13 9.42 -35.42
CA LEU A 156 -13.25 8.03 -35.00
C LEU A 156 -13.08 7.06 -36.18
N ARG A 157 -13.60 7.43 -37.37
CA ARG A 157 -13.46 6.62 -38.58
C ARG A 157 -12.01 6.51 -39.03
N ASP A 158 -11.27 7.62 -38.99
CA ASP A 158 -9.86 7.63 -39.34
C ASP A 158 -8.99 6.90 -38.31
N TYR A 159 -9.31 7.03 -37.02
CA TYR A 159 -8.68 6.24 -35.97
C TYR A 159 -8.85 4.73 -36.19
N VAL A 160 -10.09 4.26 -36.36
CA VAL A 160 -10.39 2.83 -36.57
C VAL A 160 -9.72 2.31 -37.84
N ARG A 161 -9.71 3.10 -38.92
CA ARG A 161 -9.03 2.72 -40.17
C ARG A 161 -7.53 2.56 -39.97
N THR A 162 -6.91 3.46 -39.21
CA THR A 162 -5.48 3.42 -38.87
C THR A 162 -5.16 2.20 -38.01
N LYS A 163 -5.92 1.97 -36.94
CA LYS A 163 -5.73 0.80 -36.05
C LYS A 163 -6.02 -0.54 -36.74
N ARG A 164 -6.93 -0.56 -37.73
CA ARG A 164 -7.18 -1.73 -38.57
C ARG A 164 -5.97 -2.08 -39.44
N ARG A 165 -5.27 -1.08 -39.98
CA ARG A 165 -4.03 -1.29 -40.75
C ARG A 165 -2.88 -1.77 -39.88
N GLU A 166 -2.79 -1.28 -38.65
CA GLU A 166 -1.81 -1.74 -37.66
C GLU A 166 -2.07 -3.16 -37.16
N GLY A 167 -3.27 -3.71 -37.41
CA GLY A 167 -3.64 -5.07 -37.01
C GLY A 167 -3.83 -5.22 -35.49
N VAL A 168 -4.04 -4.11 -34.77
CA VAL A 168 -4.21 -4.08 -33.30
C VAL A 168 -5.67 -4.10 -32.86
N LEU A 169 -6.61 -4.09 -33.79
CA LEU A 169 -8.03 -4.20 -33.45
C LEU A 169 -8.40 -5.61 -33.02
N ARG A 170 -9.20 -5.69 -31.96
CA ARG A 170 -9.85 -6.92 -31.52
C ARG A 170 -10.75 -7.47 -32.62
N LYS A 171 -10.67 -8.79 -32.85
CA LYS A 171 -11.46 -9.49 -33.89
C LYS A 171 -12.86 -9.89 -33.42
N ASP A 172 -13.05 -9.91 -32.11
CA ASP A 172 -14.27 -10.28 -31.39
C ASP A 172 -15.27 -9.12 -31.27
N VAL A 173 -14.84 -7.89 -31.57
CA VAL A 173 -15.65 -6.68 -31.39
C VAL A 173 -16.07 -6.11 -32.75
N ASP A 174 -17.34 -5.73 -32.87
CA ASP A 174 -17.83 -4.99 -34.03
C ASP A 174 -17.21 -3.58 -34.01
N THR A 175 -16.35 -3.32 -35.00
CA THR A 175 -15.64 -2.04 -35.16
C THR A 175 -16.29 -1.15 -36.22
N SER A 176 -17.55 -1.40 -36.57
CA SER A 176 -18.33 -0.47 -37.38
C SER A 176 -18.66 0.79 -36.58
N ILE A 177 -18.56 1.95 -37.22
CA ILE A 177 -18.73 3.26 -36.56
C ILE A 177 -20.11 3.36 -35.90
N THR A 178 -21.15 2.89 -36.59
CA THR A 178 -22.51 2.85 -36.05
C THR A 178 -22.63 1.99 -34.80
N ALA A 179 -21.93 0.84 -34.73
CA ALA A 179 -21.94 -0.01 -33.54
C ALA A 179 -21.16 0.62 -32.37
N LEU A 180 -20.06 1.32 -32.67
CA LEU A 180 -19.26 2.00 -31.66
C LEU A 180 -20.03 3.17 -31.02
N PHE A 181 -20.63 4.06 -31.82
CA PHE A 181 -21.48 5.13 -31.30
C PHE A 181 -22.69 4.55 -30.54
N ALA A 182 -23.36 3.53 -31.07
CA ALA A 182 -24.49 2.92 -30.37
C ALA A 182 -24.15 2.32 -28.99
N LYS A 183 -22.87 1.94 -28.76
CA LYS A 183 -22.41 1.35 -27.50
C LYS A 183 -21.82 2.38 -26.54
N TYR A 184 -21.01 3.31 -27.02
CA TYR A 184 -20.20 4.21 -26.20
C TYR A 184 -20.71 5.65 -26.13
N ASP A 185 -21.66 6.04 -26.99
CA ASP A 185 -22.40 7.31 -26.92
C ASP A 185 -23.82 7.06 -26.35
N PRO A 186 -23.99 6.95 -25.02
CA PRO A 186 -25.29 6.76 -24.39
C PRO A 186 -26.18 8.01 -24.45
N ASN A 187 -25.58 9.19 -24.57
CA ASN A 187 -26.30 10.46 -24.56
C ASN A 187 -26.80 10.84 -25.98
N LYS A 188 -26.31 10.15 -27.02
CA LYS A 188 -26.65 10.30 -28.44
C LYS A 188 -26.38 11.69 -28.98
N ASN A 189 -25.34 12.35 -28.46
CA ASN A 189 -24.91 13.66 -28.93
C ASN A 189 -24.12 13.57 -30.25
N GLY A 190 -23.77 12.36 -30.70
CA GLY A 190 -23.04 12.13 -31.95
C GLY A 190 -21.54 12.40 -31.85
N VAL A 191 -21.02 12.55 -30.63
CA VAL A 191 -19.59 12.77 -30.35
C VAL A 191 -19.15 11.89 -29.20
N ILE A 192 -17.86 11.52 -29.18
CA ILE A 192 -17.28 10.71 -28.12
C ILE A 192 -16.51 11.62 -27.18
N GLU A 193 -16.97 11.72 -25.93
CA GLU A 193 -16.28 12.49 -24.89
C GLU A 193 -15.05 11.74 -24.35
N GLN A 194 -14.16 12.45 -23.65
CA GLN A 194 -12.93 11.86 -23.09
C GLN A 194 -13.19 10.61 -22.24
N GLU A 195 -14.23 10.58 -21.40
CA GLU A 195 -14.54 9.42 -20.56
C GLU A 195 -15.04 8.21 -21.38
N GLU A 196 -15.68 8.45 -22.51
CA GLU A 196 -16.22 7.44 -23.42
C GLU A 196 -15.12 6.89 -24.32
N TRP A 197 -14.22 7.79 -24.76
CA TRP A 197 -13.03 7.44 -25.53
C TRP A 197 -12.15 6.43 -24.80
N ILE A 198 -11.88 6.65 -23.51
CA ILE A 198 -11.05 5.73 -22.70
C ILE A 198 -11.64 4.31 -22.71
N ARG A 199 -12.97 4.18 -22.56
CA ARG A 199 -13.67 2.88 -22.57
C ARG A 199 -13.70 2.25 -23.96
N LEU A 200 -13.94 3.07 -24.98
CA LEU A 200 -13.95 2.63 -26.37
C LEU A 200 -12.58 2.08 -26.72
N GLN A 201 -11.51 2.82 -26.42
CA GLN A 201 -10.14 2.43 -26.72
C GLN A 201 -9.74 1.13 -26.03
N SER A 202 -10.08 0.97 -24.74
CA SER A 202 -9.77 -0.25 -23.97
C SER A 202 -10.46 -1.50 -24.52
N ASP A 203 -11.65 -1.34 -25.10
CA ASP A 203 -12.45 -2.45 -25.61
C ASP A 203 -12.10 -2.82 -27.06
N ILE A 204 -11.64 -1.87 -27.90
CA ILE A 204 -11.39 -2.14 -29.33
C ILE A 204 -9.92 -2.42 -29.64
N VAL A 205 -8.99 -1.88 -28.86
CA VAL A 205 -7.54 -2.01 -29.11
C VAL A 205 -6.97 -3.13 -28.24
N ILE A 206 -6.25 -4.05 -28.87
CA ILE A 206 -5.38 -4.98 -28.16
C ILE A 206 -4.16 -4.17 -27.72
N GLU A 207 -4.10 -3.78 -26.44
CA GLU A 207 -2.87 -3.27 -25.87
C GLU A 207 -1.77 -4.33 -26.06
N LYS A 208 -0.80 -4.06 -26.94
CA LYS A 208 0.45 -4.79 -26.93
C LYS A 208 1.14 -4.44 -25.62
N LYS A 209 1.03 -5.34 -24.65
CA LYS A 209 1.80 -5.30 -23.40
C LYS A 209 3.26 -4.99 -23.75
N ASP A 210 3.78 -3.87 -23.25
CA ASP A 210 5.11 -3.39 -23.64
C ASP A 210 6.18 -4.46 -23.33
N PRO A 211 6.82 -5.07 -24.35
CA PRO A 211 7.81 -6.11 -24.13
C PRO A 211 9.02 -5.58 -23.34
N ILE A 212 9.32 -4.27 -23.41
CA ILE A 212 10.43 -3.66 -22.67
C ILE A 212 10.07 -3.55 -21.19
N GLY A 213 8.85 -3.13 -20.86
CA GLY A 213 8.34 -3.12 -19.49
C GLY A 213 8.33 -4.50 -18.83
N GLU A 214 7.97 -5.55 -19.58
CA GLU A 214 7.99 -6.93 -19.08
C GLU A 214 9.42 -7.43 -18.83
N VAL A 215 10.35 -7.14 -19.75
CA VAL A 215 11.78 -7.44 -19.53
C VAL A 215 12.33 -6.67 -18.33
N LYS A 216 11.99 -5.38 -18.18
CA LYS A 216 12.45 -4.57 -17.04
C LYS A 216 11.92 -5.08 -15.71
N LEU A 217 10.65 -5.51 -15.67
CA LEU A 217 10.04 -6.13 -14.49
C LEU A 217 10.68 -7.49 -14.17
N LEU A 218 11.01 -8.28 -15.18
CA LEU A 218 11.68 -9.58 -15.02
C LEU A 218 13.13 -9.41 -14.56
N VAL A 219 13.86 -8.41 -15.08
CA VAL A 219 15.22 -8.08 -14.65
C VAL A 219 15.21 -7.60 -13.20
N MET A 220 14.30 -6.70 -12.82
CA MET A 220 14.16 -6.26 -11.42
C MET A 220 13.81 -7.42 -10.48
N LYS A 221 12.93 -8.35 -10.92
CA LYS A 221 12.62 -9.56 -10.14
C LYS A 221 13.84 -10.47 -9.99
N ALA A 222 14.61 -10.67 -11.06
CA ALA A 222 15.84 -11.47 -11.04
C ALA A 222 16.88 -10.86 -10.09
N GLU A 223 17.12 -9.55 -10.16
CA GLU A 223 18.07 -8.84 -9.26
C GLU A 223 17.64 -8.96 -7.78
N SER A 224 16.35 -8.87 -7.48
CA SER A 224 15.85 -9.06 -6.11
C SER A 224 16.05 -10.49 -5.61
N GLN A 225 15.89 -11.50 -6.48
CA GLN A 225 16.09 -12.91 -6.11
C GLN A 225 17.56 -13.25 -5.90
N ASP A 226 18.46 -12.68 -6.68
CA ASP A 226 19.90 -12.90 -6.52
C ASP A 226 20.40 -12.28 -5.20
N LEU A 227 19.90 -11.10 -4.83
CA LEU A 227 20.16 -10.47 -3.53
C LEU A 227 19.71 -11.33 -2.34
N GLU A 228 18.52 -11.94 -2.42
CA GLU A 228 18.03 -12.87 -1.39
C GLU A 228 18.87 -14.16 -1.32
N ARG A 229 19.32 -14.66 -2.47
CA ARG A 229 20.15 -15.87 -2.56
C ARG A 229 21.52 -15.67 -1.93
N ASP A 230 22.16 -14.53 -2.20
CA ASP A 230 23.46 -14.18 -1.67
C ASP A 230 23.40 -13.96 -0.15
N ALA A 231 22.32 -13.36 0.35
CA ALA A 231 22.08 -13.21 1.79
C ALA A 231 21.92 -14.58 2.48
N ALA A 232 21.20 -15.53 1.87
CA ALA A 232 21.02 -16.88 2.41
C ALA A 232 22.32 -17.70 2.40
N ILE A 233 23.17 -17.53 1.38
CA ILE A 233 24.49 -18.18 1.33
C ILE A 233 25.43 -17.58 2.39
N ALA A 234 25.37 -16.26 2.61
CA ALA A 234 26.16 -15.61 3.64
C ALA A 234 25.77 -16.08 5.06
N SER A 235 24.47 -16.26 5.34
CA SER A 235 24.03 -16.80 6.64
C SER A 235 24.45 -18.27 6.83
N LEU A 236 24.39 -19.09 5.77
CA LEU A 236 24.85 -20.48 5.84
C LEU A 236 26.36 -20.62 6.07
N ARG A 237 27.17 -19.68 5.58
CA ARG A 237 28.62 -19.66 5.85
C ARG A 237 28.93 -19.25 7.29
N ALA A 238 28.14 -18.34 7.86
CA ALA A 238 28.31 -17.88 9.24
C ALA A 238 27.99 -18.97 10.29
N ASP A 239 27.17 -19.97 9.94
CA ASP A 239 26.85 -21.10 10.84
C ASP A 239 27.86 -22.27 10.77
N VAL A 240 28.82 -22.23 9.83
CA VAL A 240 29.80 -23.31 9.60
C VAL A 240 31.18 -23.00 10.19
N ASP A 241 31.42 -21.75 10.62
CA ASP A 241 32.62 -21.31 11.35
C ASP A 241 32.35 -21.17 12.86
#